data_AF-A0A2G9TRC9-F1
#
_entry.id   AF-A0A2G9TRC9-F1
#
_cell.length_a   1.000
_cell.length_b   1.000
_cell.length_c   1.000
_cell.angle_alpha   90.00
_cell.angle_beta   90.00
_cell.angle_gamma   90.00
#
_symmetry.space_group_name_H-M   'P 1'
#
loop_
_entity.id
_entity.type
_entity.pdbx_description
1 polymer ?
#
loop_
_entity_poly.entity_id
_entity_poly.type
_entity_poly.pdbx_seq_one_letter_code
_entity_poly.pdbx_strand_id
1 'polypeptide(L)'
;DEIAAARPPFKQPLPSIPDRLLALMLGGPRNQCVFIHPQLITCPDVNTATPTPPQESRSNHVREGPNVNVHMTAHPATIALGLMYMRTGNTAIARELELPATISMLEEIRPDVIFVRVLSRSLVLWDKIQPTVTWIEEQIPSIIHEYAQTVLKFPSTVEVDITDKEMAYWDEVVDRETVAEVYLYAMTAACFAMALKYSGTIGETQENVLKILEERMQFLMHDFNIESIDWPARHMIRAANRSVVNLCADMMLLSMAILNVGRGKIETIRFARYRRSHDYELSYWSHHPWKFHEEMSVHRALAMLFLGEGR
;
A
#
# COMPACT_ATOMS: atom_id res chain seq x y z
N ASP A 1 41.14 -36.81 -16.48
CA ASP A 1 39.93 -37.23 -15.73
C ASP A 1 39.81 -36.72 -14.29
N GLU A 2 40.81 -36.07 -13.70
CA GLU A 2 40.66 -35.47 -12.35
C GLU A 2 40.12 -34.02 -12.35
N ILE A 3 40.21 -33.29 -13.47
CA ILE A 3 39.69 -31.91 -13.58
C ILE A 3 38.16 -31.90 -13.71
N ALA A 4 37.56 -32.99 -14.20
CA ALA A 4 36.09 -33.14 -14.29
C ALA A 4 35.46 -33.40 -12.91
N ALA A 5 36.19 -34.04 -11.99
CA ALA A 5 35.74 -34.35 -10.63
C ALA A 5 35.86 -33.16 -9.65
N ALA A 6 36.64 -32.14 -10.01
CA ALA A 6 36.83 -30.93 -9.20
C ALA A 6 35.82 -29.80 -9.49
N ARG A 7 34.86 -30.01 -10.42
CA ARG A 7 33.74 -29.09 -10.56
C ARG A 7 32.80 -29.35 -9.39
N PRO A 8 32.65 -28.41 -8.42
CA PRO A 8 31.62 -28.58 -7.40
C PRO A 8 30.30 -28.83 -8.14
N PRO A 9 29.46 -29.78 -7.68
CA PRO A 9 28.18 -30.04 -8.34
C PRO A 9 27.50 -28.69 -8.47
N PHE A 10 27.04 -28.33 -9.67
CA PHE A 10 26.32 -27.09 -9.93
C PHE A 10 25.20 -26.97 -8.90
N LYS A 11 25.48 -26.30 -7.78
CA LYS A 11 24.51 -25.92 -6.78
C LYS A 11 23.55 -25.08 -7.57
N GLN A 12 22.29 -25.52 -7.75
CA GLN A 12 21.27 -24.72 -8.44
C GLN A 12 21.46 -23.29 -7.94
N PRO A 13 21.90 -22.34 -8.79
CA PRO A 13 22.19 -21.02 -8.32
C PRO A 13 20.84 -20.48 -7.87
N LEU A 14 20.66 -20.37 -6.55
CA LEU A 14 19.48 -19.72 -6.02
C LEU A 14 19.39 -18.35 -6.72
N PRO A 15 18.19 -17.94 -7.16
CA PRO A 15 18.02 -16.64 -7.78
C PRO A 15 18.57 -15.53 -6.88
N SER A 16 18.87 -14.37 -7.46
CA SER A 16 19.37 -13.24 -6.67
C SER A 16 18.36 -12.88 -5.56
N ILE A 17 18.79 -12.22 -4.48
CA ILE A 17 17.86 -11.76 -3.44
C ILE A 17 16.68 -10.95 -4.03
N PRO A 18 16.92 -9.99 -4.96
CA PRO A 18 15.85 -9.29 -5.67
C PRO A 18 14.88 -10.23 -6.40
N ASP A 19 15.39 -11.18 -7.18
CA ASP A 19 14.52 -12.10 -7.95
C ASP A 19 13.66 -12.98 -7.04
N ARG A 20 14.20 -13.37 -5.87
CA ARG A 20 13.44 -14.10 -4.85
C ARG A 20 12.34 -13.24 -4.24
N LEU A 21 12.63 -11.99 -3.93
CA LEU A 21 11.62 -11.06 -3.43
C LEU A 21 10.54 -10.78 -4.47
N LEU A 22 10.91 -10.68 -5.75
CA LEU A 22 9.96 -10.57 -6.85
C LEU A 22 9.06 -11.80 -6.97
N ALA A 23 9.62 -13.01 -6.90
CA ALA A 23 8.83 -14.24 -6.89
C ALA A 23 7.92 -14.37 -5.65
N LEU A 24 8.32 -13.81 -4.50
CA LEU A 24 7.46 -13.72 -3.31
C LEU A 24 6.36 -12.66 -3.45
N MET A 25 6.58 -11.62 -4.27
CA MET A 25 5.64 -10.54 -4.54
C MET A 25 4.60 -10.91 -5.61
N LEU A 26 5.05 -11.44 -6.74
CA LEU A 26 4.21 -11.75 -7.91
C LEU A 26 3.68 -13.18 -7.88
N GLY A 27 4.26 -14.04 -7.05
CA GLY A 27 4.02 -15.47 -7.06
C GLY A 27 5.05 -16.21 -7.92
N GLY A 28 5.25 -17.48 -7.59
CA GLY A 28 6.27 -18.31 -8.22
C GLY A 28 6.45 -19.63 -7.45
N PRO A 29 7.32 -20.52 -7.95
CA PRO A 29 7.55 -21.80 -7.31
C PRO A 29 8.40 -21.62 -6.05
N ARG A 30 7.99 -22.25 -4.95
CA ARG A 30 8.60 -22.07 -3.63
C ARG A 30 10.09 -22.41 -3.59
N ASN A 31 10.52 -23.38 -4.39
CA ASN A 31 11.91 -23.82 -4.48
C ASN A 31 12.88 -22.69 -4.88
N GLN A 32 12.38 -21.66 -5.56
CA GLN A 32 13.18 -20.50 -5.95
C GLN A 32 13.27 -19.46 -4.82
N CYS A 33 12.34 -19.46 -3.87
CA CYS A 33 12.21 -18.43 -2.83
C CYS A 33 12.85 -18.82 -1.47
N VAL A 34 13.95 -19.57 -1.50
CA VAL A 34 14.62 -20.03 -0.26
C VAL A 34 15.64 -19.00 0.22
N PHE A 35 15.48 -18.52 1.46
CA PHE A 35 16.50 -17.78 2.19
C PHE A 35 17.30 -18.74 3.07
N ILE A 36 18.63 -18.79 2.88
CA ILE A 36 19.50 -19.62 3.71
C ILE A 36 19.62 -18.95 5.08
N HIS A 37 19.09 -19.61 6.12
CA HIS A 37 19.20 -19.12 7.49
C HIS A 37 20.69 -19.06 7.91
N PRO A 38 21.17 -18.02 8.62
CA PRO A 38 22.56 -17.92 9.07
C PRO A 38 23.03 -19.14 9.87
N GLN A 39 22.13 -19.76 10.65
CA GLN A 39 22.45 -20.98 11.41
C GLN A 39 22.69 -22.22 10.52
N LEU A 40 22.14 -22.25 9.30
CA LEU A 40 22.43 -23.31 8.31
C LEU A 40 23.81 -23.10 7.66
N ILE A 41 24.41 -21.92 7.79
CA ILE A 41 25.76 -21.61 7.29
C ILE A 41 26.82 -22.00 8.33
N THR A 42 26.48 -22.00 9.63
CA THR A 42 27.41 -22.23 10.75
C THR A 42 27.46 -23.66 11.28
N CYS A 43 26.62 -24.58 10.80
CA CYS A 43 26.63 -25.98 11.25
C CYS A 43 27.35 -26.88 10.24
N PRO A 44 28.56 -27.39 10.53
CA PRO A 44 29.27 -28.31 9.63
C PRO A 44 28.69 -29.74 9.63
N ASP A 45 27.78 -30.07 10.56
CA ASP A 45 27.39 -31.45 10.87
C ASP A 45 26.17 -31.98 10.10
N VAL A 46 25.71 -31.30 9.04
CA VAL A 46 24.57 -31.81 8.24
C VAL A 46 25.00 -32.94 7.27
N ASN A 47 26.29 -33.28 7.20
CA ASN A 47 26.82 -34.28 6.27
C ASN A 47 26.65 -35.75 6.70
N THR A 48 25.93 -36.06 7.79
CA THR A 48 25.73 -37.46 8.24
C THR A 48 24.26 -37.89 8.34
N ALA A 49 23.35 -37.31 7.54
CA ALA A 49 21.98 -37.83 7.42
C ALA A 49 21.83 -38.76 6.20
N THR A 50 21.40 -39.99 6.47
CA THR A 50 21.00 -41.07 5.55
C THR A 50 20.11 -40.63 4.37
N PRO A 51 20.06 -41.41 3.25
CA PRO A 51 19.40 -41.01 2.01
C PRO A 51 17.89 -41.29 2.05
N THR A 52 17.19 -40.81 3.08
CA THR A 52 15.73 -40.74 3.05
C THR A 52 15.34 -39.44 2.36
N PRO A 53 14.47 -39.45 1.34
CA PRO A 53 14.01 -38.21 0.71
C PRO A 53 13.44 -37.30 1.81
N PRO A 54 13.75 -35.99 1.81
CA PRO A 54 13.31 -35.10 2.87
C PRO A 54 11.79 -35.18 2.94
N GLN A 55 11.28 -35.78 4.01
CA GLN A 55 9.86 -35.83 4.29
C GLN A 55 9.44 -34.39 4.55
N GLU A 56 8.72 -33.78 3.60
CA GLU A 56 8.18 -32.44 3.77
C GLU A 56 7.36 -32.43 5.06
N SER A 57 7.88 -31.79 6.10
CA SER A 57 7.15 -31.56 7.33
C SER A 57 6.02 -30.58 7.03
N ARG A 58 4.87 -31.12 6.62
CA ARG A 58 3.68 -30.33 6.28
C ARG A 58 2.96 -29.92 7.56
N SER A 59 2.50 -28.67 7.60
CA SER A 59 1.71 -28.21 8.72
C SER A 59 0.33 -28.89 8.69
N ASN A 60 -0.21 -29.23 9.87
CA ASN A 60 -1.55 -29.84 9.97
C ASN A 60 -2.68 -28.80 9.79
N HIS A 61 -2.38 -27.50 9.94
CA HIS A 61 -3.39 -26.42 9.93
C HIS A 61 -3.46 -25.68 8.60
N VAL A 62 -2.34 -25.59 7.86
CA VAL A 62 -2.26 -24.84 6.61
C VAL A 62 -1.78 -25.77 5.50
N ARG A 63 -2.64 -25.96 4.51
CA ARG A 63 -2.30 -26.68 3.28
C ARG A 63 -1.78 -25.68 2.27
N GLU A 64 -0.47 -25.67 2.08
CA GLU A 64 0.16 -24.84 1.06
C GLU A 64 0.43 -25.63 -0.22
N GLY A 65 0.33 -24.95 -1.36
CA GLY A 65 0.68 -25.51 -2.66
C GLY A 65 2.19 -25.46 -2.95
N PRO A 66 2.62 -25.95 -4.13
CA PRO A 66 4.02 -25.84 -4.58
C PRO A 66 4.44 -24.40 -4.85
N ASN A 67 3.47 -23.51 -5.10
CA ASN A 67 3.69 -22.09 -5.30
C ASN A 67 3.63 -21.32 -3.98
N VAL A 68 4.27 -20.15 -3.97
CA VAL A 68 4.24 -19.23 -2.84
C VAL A 68 2.82 -18.67 -2.64
N ASN A 69 2.40 -18.55 -1.39
CA ASN A 69 1.16 -17.86 -1.03
C ASN A 69 1.37 -16.34 -1.04
N VAL A 70 1.06 -15.72 -2.18
CA VAL A 70 1.18 -14.28 -2.43
C VAL A 70 0.44 -13.45 -1.38
N HIS A 71 -0.71 -13.92 -0.86
CA HIS A 71 -1.47 -13.20 0.15
C HIS A 71 -0.71 -13.03 1.48
N MET A 72 0.29 -13.86 1.77
CA MET A 72 1.13 -13.71 2.96
C MET A 72 2.45 -13.01 2.66
N THR A 73 3.02 -13.25 1.48
CA THR A 73 4.39 -12.85 1.17
C THR A 73 4.50 -11.54 0.41
N ALA A 74 3.45 -11.11 -0.32
CA ALA A 74 3.55 -9.96 -1.21
C ALA A 74 3.80 -8.64 -0.49
N HIS A 75 3.05 -8.37 0.58
CA HIS A 75 3.20 -7.15 1.35
C HIS A 75 4.62 -6.99 1.94
N PRO A 76 5.16 -7.96 2.71
CA PRO A 76 6.52 -7.83 3.26
C PRO A 76 7.61 -7.88 2.17
N ALA A 77 7.44 -8.68 1.11
CA ALA A 77 8.42 -8.74 0.02
C ALA A 77 8.52 -7.40 -0.73
N THR A 78 7.38 -6.76 -0.99
CA THR A 78 7.33 -5.43 -1.63
C THR A 78 8.08 -4.39 -0.82
N ILE A 79 7.81 -4.31 0.49
CA ILE A 79 8.50 -3.36 1.40
C ILE A 79 10.00 -3.66 1.45
N ALA A 80 10.38 -4.93 1.61
CA ALA A 80 11.79 -5.33 1.65
C ALA A 80 12.52 -4.94 0.37
N LEU A 81 11.90 -5.14 -0.80
CA LEU A 81 12.46 -4.75 -2.09
C LEU A 81 12.59 -3.22 -2.21
N GLY A 82 11.57 -2.47 -1.77
CA GLY A 82 11.59 -1.00 -1.73
C GLY A 82 12.71 -0.44 -0.86
N LEU A 83 12.90 -1.01 0.34
CA LEU A 83 13.95 -0.60 1.28
C LEU A 83 15.35 -1.00 0.78
N MET A 84 15.49 -2.18 0.19
CA MET A 84 16.76 -2.67 -0.35
C MET A 84 17.29 -1.77 -1.49
N TYR A 85 16.39 -1.18 -2.28
CA TYR A 85 16.70 -0.27 -3.39
C TYR A 85 16.36 1.19 -3.08
N MET A 86 16.15 1.55 -1.83
CA MET A 86 15.77 2.90 -1.43
C MET A 86 16.81 3.92 -1.91
N ARG A 87 16.34 5.01 -2.56
CA ARG A 87 17.19 6.08 -3.13
C ARG A 87 18.24 5.62 -4.15
N THR A 88 18.10 4.44 -4.72
CA THR A 88 19.06 3.96 -5.74
C THR A 88 18.75 4.48 -7.15
N GLY A 89 17.51 4.93 -7.40
CA GLY A 89 17.08 5.36 -8.73
C GLY A 89 16.99 4.22 -9.76
N ASN A 90 17.04 2.95 -9.32
CA ASN A 90 17.02 1.79 -10.21
C ASN A 90 15.66 1.64 -10.92
N THR A 91 15.62 1.97 -12.21
CA THR A 91 14.40 1.93 -13.02
C THR A 91 13.91 0.53 -13.34
N ALA A 92 14.79 -0.48 -13.32
CA ALA A 92 14.40 -1.87 -13.58
C ALA A 92 13.52 -2.39 -12.44
N ILE A 93 13.98 -2.25 -11.19
CA ILE A 93 13.20 -2.63 -10.00
C ILE A 93 11.95 -1.76 -9.86
N ALA A 94 12.05 -0.47 -10.16
CA ALA A 94 10.89 0.41 -10.10
C ALA A 94 9.78 0.01 -11.09
N ARG A 95 10.14 -0.56 -12.25
CA ARG A 95 9.18 -1.13 -13.21
C ARG A 95 8.52 -2.38 -12.66
N GLU A 96 9.24 -3.26 -11.99
CA GLU A 96 8.65 -4.45 -11.36
C GLU A 96 7.68 -4.08 -10.21
N LEU A 97 7.95 -2.99 -9.49
CA LEU A 97 7.08 -2.47 -8.43
C LEU A 97 5.87 -1.70 -8.97
N GLU A 98 5.84 -1.35 -10.25
CA GLU A 98 4.74 -0.60 -10.88
C GLU A 98 3.43 -1.40 -10.87
N LEU A 99 2.32 -0.68 -10.75
CA LEU A 99 1.00 -1.30 -10.81
C LEU A 99 0.70 -1.78 -12.24
N PRO A 100 0.10 -2.97 -12.43
CA PRO A 100 -0.27 -3.45 -13.75
C PRO A 100 -1.20 -2.49 -14.51
N ALA A 101 -1.07 -2.49 -15.84
CA ALA A 101 -1.87 -1.63 -16.72
C ALA A 101 -3.22 -2.23 -17.14
N THR A 102 -3.57 -3.44 -16.67
CA THR A 102 -4.79 -4.17 -17.04
C THR A 102 -5.64 -4.44 -15.81
N ILE A 103 -6.95 -4.23 -15.90
CA ILE A 103 -7.88 -4.39 -14.79
C ILE A 103 -7.85 -5.80 -14.19
N SER A 104 -7.80 -6.86 -15.01
CA SER A 104 -7.78 -8.24 -14.52
C SER A 104 -6.55 -8.56 -13.66
N MET A 105 -5.39 -7.96 -13.95
CA MET A 105 -4.20 -8.13 -13.10
C MET A 105 -4.29 -7.30 -11.81
N LEU A 106 -5.07 -6.21 -11.80
CA LEU A 106 -5.32 -5.42 -10.61
C LEU A 106 -6.30 -6.12 -9.66
N GLU A 107 -7.31 -6.81 -10.20
CA GLU A 107 -8.25 -7.65 -9.45
C GLU A 107 -7.55 -8.81 -8.71
N GLU A 108 -6.43 -9.32 -9.25
CA GLU A 108 -5.62 -10.36 -8.59
C GLU A 108 -4.80 -9.83 -7.40
N ILE A 109 -4.56 -8.51 -7.34
CA ILE A 109 -3.73 -7.89 -6.31
C ILE A 109 -4.61 -7.44 -5.16
N ARG A 110 -4.25 -7.86 -3.94
CA ARG A 110 -4.91 -7.35 -2.75
C ARG A 110 -4.73 -5.82 -2.62
N PRO A 111 -5.78 -5.08 -2.22
CA PRO A 111 -5.74 -3.62 -2.15
C PRO A 111 -4.61 -3.06 -1.25
N ASP A 112 -4.30 -3.72 -0.13
CA ASP A 112 -3.21 -3.30 0.76
C ASP A 112 -1.81 -3.44 0.12
N VAL A 113 -1.66 -4.35 -0.84
CA VAL A 113 -0.42 -4.54 -1.59
C VAL A 113 -0.23 -3.40 -2.60
N ILE A 114 -1.32 -2.84 -3.14
CA ILE A 114 -1.29 -1.67 -4.04
C ILE A 114 -0.60 -0.50 -3.34
N PHE A 115 -0.98 -0.22 -2.10
CA PHE A 115 -0.39 0.84 -1.29
C PHE A 115 1.13 0.68 -1.18
N VAL A 116 1.59 -0.50 -0.76
CA VAL A 116 3.03 -0.73 -0.56
C VAL A 116 3.81 -0.80 -1.86
N ARG A 117 3.19 -1.19 -2.99
CA ARG A 117 3.84 -1.15 -4.32
C ARG A 117 4.13 0.27 -4.75
N VAL A 118 3.14 1.16 -4.67
CA VAL A 118 3.29 2.58 -5.00
C VAL A 118 4.29 3.25 -4.06
N LEU A 119 4.20 2.97 -2.75
CA LEU A 119 5.15 3.49 -1.76
C LEU A 119 6.58 3.00 -2.05
N SER A 120 6.78 1.70 -2.23
CA SER A 120 8.09 1.10 -2.46
C SER A 120 8.72 1.61 -3.75
N ARG A 121 7.94 1.72 -4.84
CA ARG A 121 8.39 2.33 -6.10
C ARG A 121 8.83 3.78 -5.89
N SER A 122 8.07 4.55 -5.11
CA SER A 122 8.40 5.94 -4.77
C SER A 122 9.68 6.03 -3.93
N LEU A 123 9.91 5.10 -3.00
CA LEU A 123 11.16 5.04 -2.21
C LEU A 123 12.38 4.70 -3.07
N VAL A 124 12.24 3.84 -4.07
CA VAL A 124 13.31 3.52 -5.03
C VAL A 124 13.61 4.74 -5.91
N LEU A 125 12.58 5.40 -6.43
CA LEU A 125 12.66 6.59 -7.28
C LEU A 125 12.56 7.90 -6.47
N TRP A 126 13.17 7.92 -5.29
CA TRP A 126 13.04 8.99 -4.30
C TRP A 126 13.23 10.41 -4.87
N ASP A 127 14.22 10.58 -5.74
CA ASP A 127 14.56 11.90 -6.29
C ASP A 127 13.46 12.44 -7.21
N LYS A 128 12.65 11.55 -7.82
CA LYS A 128 11.57 11.92 -8.75
C LYS A 128 10.28 12.38 -8.06
N ILE A 129 10.14 12.21 -6.75
CA ILE A 129 8.93 12.64 -6.01
C ILE A 129 8.80 14.17 -6.07
N GLN A 130 7.70 14.69 -6.59
CA GLN A 130 7.44 16.13 -6.70
C GLN A 130 6.28 16.56 -5.78
N PRO A 131 6.31 17.79 -5.22
CA PRO A 131 5.26 18.30 -4.34
C PRO A 131 4.07 18.84 -5.17
N THR A 132 3.54 18.02 -6.07
CA THR A 132 2.49 18.41 -7.02
C THR A 132 1.38 17.37 -7.09
N VAL A 133 0.17 17.82 -7.38
CA VAL A 133 -0.98 16.92 -7.62
C VAL A 133 -0.73 16.04 -8.84
N THR A 134 -0.11 16.58 -9.89
CA THR A 134 0.19 15.83 -11.11
C THR A 134 1.04 14.58 -10.83
N TRP A 135 2.02 14.70 -9.92
CA TRP A 135 2.86 13.57 -9.55
C TRP A 135 2.09 12.46 -8.81
N ILE A 136 1.07 12.82 -8.01
CA ILE A 136 0.18 11.84 -7.36
C ILE A 136 -0.63 11.10 -8.42
N GLU A 137 -1.25 11.82 -9.35
CA GLU A 137 -2.09 11.21 -10.39
C GLU A 137 -1.25 10.31 -11.34
N GLU A 138 0.04 10.61 -11.54
CA GLU A 138 0.99 9.76 -12.28
C GLU A 138 1.29 8.41 -11.60
N GLN A 139 1.03 8.27 -10.29
CA GLN A 139 1.22 6.99 -9.61
C GLN A 139 0.02 6.03 -9.82
N ILE A 140 -1.08 6.54 -10.34
CA ILE A 140 -2.32 5.79 -10.59
C ILE A 140 -2.32 5.36 -12.06
N PRO A 141 -2.54 4.07 -12.38
CA PRO A 141 -2.59 3.59 -13.76
C PRO A 141 -3.62 4.35 -14.60
N SER A 142 -3.29 4.66 -15.86
CA SER A 142 -4.20 5.37 -16.78
C SER A 142 -5.55 4.66 -16.95
N ILE A 143 -5.53 3.32 -16.96
CA ILE A 143 -6.75 2.50 -17.03
C ILE A 143 -7.70 2.76 -15.86
N ILE A 144 -7.17 3.03 -14.66
CA ILE A 144 -7.98 3.34 -13.47
C ILE A 144 -8.55 4.75 -13.58
N HIS A 145 -7.83 5.71 -14.16
CA HIS A 145 -8.40 7.03 -14.47
C HIS A 145 -9.57 6.92 -15.45
N GLU A 146 -9.43 6.12 -16.50
CA GLU A 146 -10.50 5.90 -17.50
C GLU A 146 -11.74 5.24 -16.88
N TYR A 147 -11.55 4.19 -16.07
CA TYR A 147 -12.67 3.55 -15.37
C TYR A 147 -13.28 4.43 -14.28
N ALA A 148 -12.49 5.18 -13.51
CA ALA A 148 -13.01 6.13 -12.53
C ALA A 148 -13.89 7.19 -13.20
N GLN A 149 -13.49 7.71 -14.36
CA GLN A 149 -14.28 8.71 -15.11
C GLN A 149 -15.54 8.12 -15.72
N THR A 150 -15.47 6.92 -16.31
CA THR A 150 -16.60 6.33 -17.04
C THR A 150 -17.63 5.70 -16.11
N VAL A 151 -17.15 4.96 -15.10
CA VAL A 151 -17.96 4.14 -14.20
C VAL A 151 -18.38 4.91 -12.96
N LEU A 152 -17.44 5.63 -12.33
CA LEU A 152 -17.70 6.37 -11.08
C LEU A 152 -18.00 7.86 -11.32
N LYS A 153 -17.91 8.32 -12.57
CA LYS A 153 -18.04 9.75 -12.93
C LYS A 153 -17.06 10.63 -12.13
N PHE A 154 -15.84 10.14 -11.94
CA PHE A 154 -14.81 10.82 -11.16
C PHE A 154 -13.50 11.04 -11.97
N PRO A 155 -12.89 12.24 -11.91
CA PRO A 155 -13.40 13.47 -11.30
C PRO A 155 -14.46 14.12 -12.19
N SER A 156 -15.53 14.66 -11.59
CA SER A 156 -16.55 15.42 -12.32
C SER A 156 -16.78 16.77 -11.67
N THR A 157 -16.97 17.80 -12.47
CA THR A 157 -17.39 19.14 -12.04
C THR A 157 -18.91 19.30 -12.04
N VAL A 158 -19.63 18.38 -12.69
CA VAL A 158 -21.08 18.42 -12.86
C VAL A 158 -21.70 17.24 -12.11
N GLU A 159 -22.80 17.52 -11.43
CA GLU A 159 -23.65 16.53 -10.78
C GLU A 159 -24.32 15.63 -11.85
N VAL A 160 -23.92 14.37 -11.92
CA VAL A 160 -24.36 13.36 -12.89
C VAL A 160 -24.69 12.05 -12.17
N ASP A 161 -25.91 11.92 -11.67
CA ASP A 161 -26.34 10.69 -11.02
C ASP A 161 -26.23 9.49 -11.97
N ILE A 162 -25.68 8.39 -11.45
CA ILE A 162 -25.59 7.13 -12.19
C ILE A 162 -26.96 6.47 -12.17
N THR A 163 -27.54 6.24 -13.35
CA THR A 163 -28.84 5.58 -13.43
C THR A 163 -28.73 4.11 -13.03
N ASP A 164 -29.80 3.53 -12.45
CA ASP A 164 -29.80 2.11 -12.03
C ASP A 164 -29.45 1.14 -13.17
N LYS A 165 -29.80 1.50 -14.41
CA LYS A 165 -29.47 0.71 -15.61
C LYS A 165 -27.99 0.75 -15.95
N GLU A 166 -27.36 1.92 -15.85
CA GLU A 166 -25.92 2.05 -16.04
C GLU A 166 -25.16 1.33 -14.92
N MET A 167 -25.65 1.43 -13.68
CA MET A 167 -25.08 0.72 -12.54
C MET A 167 -25.10 -0.79 -12.76
N ALA A 168 -26.24 -1.35 -13.17
CA ALA A 168 -26.36 -2.78 -13.46
C ALA A 168 -25.47 -3.24 -14.62
N TYR A 169 -25.32 -2.41 -15.67
CA TYR A 169 -24.40 -2.71 -16.78
C TYR A 169 -22.95 -2.79 -16.29
N TRP A 170 -22.51 -1.82 -15.49
CA TRP A 170 -21.12 -1.81 -15.02
C TRP A 170 -20.81 -2.93 -14.03
N ASP A 171 -21.76 -3.31 -13.17
CA ASP A 171 -21.62 -4.46 -12.26
C ASP A 171 -21.35 -5.79 -12.98
N GLU A 172 -21.79 -5.93 -14.25
CA GLU A 172 -21.47 -7.10 -15.07
C GLU A 172 -20.11 -7.02 -15.78
N VAL A 173 -19.60 -5.80 -16.00
CA VAL A 173 -18.44 -5.56 -16.87
C VAL A 173 -17.14 -5.41 -16.09
N VAL A 174 -17.15 -4.65 -14.99
CA VAL A 174 -15.97 -4.37 -14.16
C VAL A 174 -16.38 -4.26 -12.70
N ASP A 175 -15.57 -4.84 -11.82
CA ASP A 175 -15.74 -4.61 -10.39
C ASP A 175 -15.41 -3.16 -10.00
N ARG A 176 -16.46 -2.42 -9.63
CA ARG A 176 -16.38 -1.01 -9.21
C ARG A 176 -15.60 -0.85 -7.92
N GLU A 177 -15.64 -1.85 -7.05
CA GLU A 177 -14.92 -1.86 -5.79
C GLU A 177 -13.41 -1.85 -6.06
N THR A 178 -12.93 -2.76 -6.92
CA THR A 178 -11.53 -2.78 -7.36
C THR A 178 -11.08 -1.43 -7.93
N VAL A 179 -11.87 -0.79 -8.81
CA VAL A 179 -11.50 0.51 -9.39
C VAL A 179 -11.34 1.58 -8.29
N ALA A 180 -12.28 1.66 -7.37
CA ALA A 180 -12.25 2.64 -6.28
C ALA A 180 -11.11 2.35 -5.30
N GLU A 181 -10.91 1.10 -4.90
CA GLU A 181 -9.86 0.71 -3.96
C GLU A 181 -8.46 0.94 -4.52
N VAL A 182 -8.21 0.56 -5.79
CA VAL A 182 -6.92 0.82 -6.46
C VAL A 182 -6.62 2.32 -6.48
N TYR A 183 -7.61 3.15 -6.86
CA TYR A 183 -7.45 4.60 -6.90
C TYR A 183 -7.10 5.17 -5.52
N LEU A 184 -7.88 4.82 -4.48
CA LEU A 184 -7.71 5.34 -3.13
C LEU A 184 -6.38 4.91 -2.50
N TYR A 185 -5.99 3.63 -2.62
CA TYR A 185 -4.73 3.15 -2.06
C TYR A 185 -3.52 3.74 -2.79
N ALA A 186 -3.55 3.82 -4.12
CA ALA A 186 -2.45 4.41 -4.90
C ALA A 186 -2.27 5.91 -4.60
N MET A 187 -3.38 6.67 -4.58
CA MET A 187 -3.39 8.08 -4.21
C MET A 187 -2.83 8.31 -2.79
N THR A 188 -3.31 7.52 -1.83
CA THR A 188 -2.89 7.64 -0.43
C THR A 188 -1.42 7.24 -0.25
N ALA A 189 -0.94 6.21 -0.94
CA ALA A 189 0.46 5.80 -0.90
C ALA A 189 1.40 6.86 -1.49
N ALA A 190 1.00 7.50 -2.59
CA ALA A 190 1.74 8.62 -3.17
C ALA A 190 1.81 9.80 -2.18
N CYS A 191 0.69 10.15 -1.56
CA CYS A 191 0.63 11.18 -0.51
C CYS A 191 1.54 10.85 0.68
N PHE A 192 1.55 9.59 1.12
CA PHE A 192 2.42 9.11 2.19
C PHE A 192 3.90 9.21 1.82
N ALA A 193 4.28 8.81 0.60
CA ALA A 193 5.65 8.96 0.11
C ALA A 193 6.07 10.43 0.01
N MET A 194 5.17 11.31 -0.42
CA MET A 194 5.40 12.75 -0.46
C MET A 194 5.64 13.33 0.94
N ALA A 195 4.81 12.95 1.91
CA ALA A 195 4.99 13.36 3.31
C ALA A 195 6.32 12.88 3.88
N LEU A 196 6.75 11.64 3.59
CA LEU A 196 8.06 11.14 3.99
C LEU A 196 9.22 11.93 3.38
N LYS A 197 9.10 12.36 2.12
CA LYS A 197 10.17 13.13 1.46
C LYS A 197 10.31 14.53 2.03
N TYR A 198 9.19 15.20 2.26
CA TYR A 198 9.17 16.60 2.67
C TYR A 198 9.01 16.76 4.20
N SER A 199 9.01 15.67 4.97
CA SER A 199 9.01 15.74 6.43
C SER A 199 10.20 16.56 6.94
N GLY A 200 9.94 17.49 7.86
CA GLY A 200 10.98 18.34 8.44
C GLY A 200 11.47 19.49 7.53
N THR A 201 11.01 19.59 6.28
CA THR A 201 11.28 20.77 5.45
C THR A 201 10.56 22.01 6.02
N ILE A 202 11.12 23.19 5.81
CA ILE A 202 10.55 24.48 6.25
C ILE A 202 10.46 25.37 5.03
N GLY A 203 9.29 25.99 4.83
CA GLY A 203 9.05 26.98 3.78
C GLY A 203 7.88 26.60 2.88
N GLU A 204 7.80 27.27 1.73
CA GLU A 204 6.67 27.19 0.80
C GLU A 204 6.40 25.76 0.29
N THR A 205 7.45 24.97 0.04
CA THR A 205 7.30 23.58 -0.42
C THR A 205 6.52 22.73 0.57
N GLN A 206 6.77 22.88 1.87
CA GLN A 206 6.08 22.14 2.91
C GLN A 206 4.60 22.57 2.99
N GLU A 207 4.33 23.87 2.90
CA GLU A 207 2.95 24.38 2.91
C GLU A 207 2.16 23.90 1.69
N ASN A 208 2.80 23.84 0.52
CA ASN A 208 2.21 23.29 -0.70
C ASN A 208 1.87 21.80 -0.53
N VAL A 209 2.79 20.99 0.02
CA VAL A 209 2.52 19.58 0.31
C VAL A 209 1.39 19.44 1.33
N LEU A 210 1.40 20.24 2.39
CA LEU A 210 0.35 20.21 3.40
C LEU A 210 -1.01 20.51 2.78
N LYS A 211 -1.12 21.55 1.94
CA LYS A 211 -2.36 21.90 1.24
C LYS A 211 -2.87 20.74 0.38
N ILE A 212 -1.99 20.06 -0.36
CA ILE A 212 -2.35 18.87 -1.15
C ILE A 212 -2.90 17.76 -0.24
N LEU A 213 -2.22 17.48 0.89
CA LEU A 213 -2.69 16.47 1.85
C LEU A 213 -4.03 16.86 2.49
N GLU A 214 -4.24 18.13 2.79
CA GLU A 214 -5.50 18.65 3.34
C GLU A 214 -6.65 18.48 2.34
N GLU A 215 -6.45 18.83 1.08
CA GLU A 215 -7.43 18.63 0.00
C GLU A 215 -7.80 17.14 -0.15
N ARG A 216 -6.80 16.25 -0.11
CA ARG A 216 -7.04 14.79 -0.18
C ARG A 216 -7.66 14.23 1.10
N MET A 217 -7.35 14.77 2.27
CA MET A 217 -7.99 14.39 3.54
C MET A 217 -9.46 14.81 3.56
N GLN A 218 -9.78 16.04 3.15
CA GLN A 218 -11.15 16.53 3.03
C GLN A 218 -11.97 15.67 2.06
N PHE A 219 -11.37 15.24 0.96
CA PHE A 219 -11.99 14.30 0.03
C PHE A 219 -12.39 12.97 0.69
N LEU A 220 -11.56 12.42 1.58
CA LEU A 220 -11.85 11.16 2.30
C LEU A 220 -12.81 11.34 3.47
N MET A 221 -12.89 12.55 4.01
CA MET A 221 -13.76 12.88 5.12
C MET A 221 -15.18 13.09 4.65
N HIS A 222 -16.05 12.24 5.16
CA HIS A 222 -17.49 12.35 4.98
C HIS A 222 -18.09 12.48 6.36
N ASP A 223 -19.09 13.34 6.54
CA ASP A 223 -19.94 13.25 7.73
C ASP A 223 -20.74 11.95 7.68
N PHE A 224 -21.33 11.55 8.81
CA PHE A 224 -22.11 10.32 9.01
C PHE A 224 -23.10 9.97 7.89
N ASN A 225 -23.54 10.97 7.11
CA ASN A 225 -24.39 10.78 5.94
C ASN A 225 -23.57 10.93 4.66
N ILE A 226 -23.48 9.87 3.86
CA ILE A 226 -22.85 9.89 2.53
C ILE A 226 -23.50 10.94 1.60
N GLU A 227 -24.76 11.33 1.88
CA GLU A 227 -25.48 12.37 1.15
C GLU A 227 -24.98 13.80 1.44
N SER A 228 -24.21 14.02 2.52
CA SER A 228 -23.58 15.33 2.78
C SER A 228 -22.19 15.47 2.14
N ILE A 229 -21.70 14.42 1.49
CA ILE A 229 -20.43 14.45 0.75
C ILE A 229 -20.60 15.30 -0.50
N ASP A 230 -19.58 16.12 -0.77
CA ASP A 230 -19.44 16.86 -2.01
C ASP A 230 -19.53 15.88 -3.20
N TRP A 231 -20.47 16.16 -4.10
CA TRP A 231 -20.98 15.18 -5.06
C TRP A 231 -19.90 14.41 -5.86
N PRO A 232 -18.77 15.01 -6.29
CA PRO A 232 -17.77 14.31 -7.10
C PRO A 232 -17.17 13.08 -6.40
N ALA A 233 -16.95 13.13 -5.08
CA ALA A 233 -16.32 12.06 -4.32
C ALA A 233 -17.27 10.90 -3.95
N ARG A 234 -18.58 11.17 -4.00
CA ARG A 234 -19.62 10.29 -3.45
C ARG A 234 -19.63 8.92 -4.10
N HIS A 235 -19.54 8.86 -5.43
CA HIS A 235 -19.56 7.57 -6.14
C HIS A 235 -18.32 6.73 -5.84
N MET A 236 -17.15 7.35 -5.72
CA MET A 236 -15.93 6.64 -5.37
C MET A 236 -15.99 6.09 -3.94
N ILE A 237 -16.41 6.92 -2.97
CA ILE A 237 -16.51 6.52 -1.57
C ILE A 237 -17.59 5.46 -1.37
N ARG A 238 -18.70 5.51 -2.14
CA ARG A 238 -19.75 4.48 -2.12
C ARG A 238 -19.29 3.16 -2.74
N ALA A 239 -18.51 3.23 -3.82
CA ALA A 239 -17.98 2.04 -4.48
C ALA A 239 -16.88 1.37 -3.66
N ALA A 240 -16.06 2.16 -2.94
CA ALA A 240 -15.07 1.62 -2.02
C ALA A 240 -15.70 1.12 -0.71
N ASN A 241 -15.11 0.07 -0.14
CA ASN A 241 -15.49 -0.37 1.20
C ASN A 241 -15.25 0.71 2.25
N ARG A 242 -16.16 0.85 3.21
CA ARG A 242 -16.02 1.78 4.36
C ARG A 242 -14.69 1.60 5.09
N SER A 243 -14.26 0.35 5.26
CA SER A 243 -12.98 0.03 5.89
C SER A 243 -11.79 0.58 5.11
N VAL A 244 -11.82 0.51 3.77
CA VAL A 244 -10.75 1.04 2.92
C VAL A 244 -10.69 2.56 2.97
N VAL A 245 -11.85 3.23 2.91
CA VAL A 245 -11.90 4.70 3.02
C VAL A 245 -11.36 5.15 4.37
N ASN A 246 -11.74 4.47 5.46
CA ASN A 246 -11.23 4.76 6.80
C ASN A 246 -9.71 4.53 6.92
N LEU A 247 -9.20 3.42 6.38
CA LEU A 247 -7.75 3.15 6.36
C LEU A 247 -6.99 4.21 5.56
N CYS A 248 -7.51 4.63 4.41
CA CYS A 248 -6.90 5.69 3.60
C CYS A 248 -6.92 7.03 4.35
N ALA A 249 -8.02 7.38 5.01
CA ALA A 249 -8.14 8.60 5.81
C ALA A 249 -7.15 8.59 6.99
N ASP A 250 -6.99 7.45 7.66
CA ASP A 250 -6.04 7.29 8.76
C ASP A 250 -4.59 7.42 8.27
N MET A 251 -4.25 6.84 7.12
CA MET A 251 -2.93 6.99 6.50
C MET A 251 -2.67 8.41 5.99
N MET A 252 -3.70 9.10 5.50
CA MET A 252 -3.61 10.51 5.12
C MET A 252 -3.35 11.40 6.35
N LEU A 253 -4.09 11.18 7.43
CA LEU A 253 -3.87 11.88 8.71
C LEU A 253 -2.46 11.63 9.25
N LEU A 254 -1.97 10.39 9.15
CA LEU A 254 -0.61 10.03 9.53
C LEU A 254 0.42 10.74 8.63
N SER A 255 0.16 10.84 7.32
CA SER A 255 1.01 11.59 6.38
C SER A 255 1.12 13.07 6.77
N MET A 256 -0.01 13.70 7.11
CA MET A 256 -0.02 15.08 7.60
C MET A 256 0.75 15.25 8.90
N ALA A 257 0.66 14.27 9.81
CA ALA A 257 1.42 14.26 11.05
C ALA A 257 2.93 14.09 10.82
N ILE A 258 3.34 13.19 9.91
CA ILE A 258 4.73 12.99 9.49
C ILE A 258 5.33 14.27 8.89
N LEU A 259 4.56 14.99 8.07
CA LEU A 259 5.01 16.26 7.50
C LEU A 259 5.26 17.32 8.59
N ASN A 260 4.44 17.33 9.64
CA ASN A 260 4.42 18.34 10.70
C ASN A 260 4.93 17.83 12.06
N VAL A 261 5.82 16.83 12.08
CA VAL A 261 6.38 16.27 13.32
C VAL A 261 6.97 17.38 14.19
N GLY A 262 6.59 17.40 15.46
CA GLY A 262 7.05 18.38 16.45
C GLY A 262 6.52 19.82 16.28
N ARG A 263 5.65 20.11 15.31
CA ARG A 263 5.20 21.49 15.02
C ARG A 263 3.80 21.81 15.50
N GLY A 264 2.99 20.81 15.86
CA GLY A 264 1.63 21.04 16.35
C GLY A 264 0.72 21.83 15.40
N LYS A 265 0.75 21.56 14.08
CA LYS A 265 -0.08 22.28 13.10
C LYS A 265 -1.58 22.12 13.44
N ILE A 266 -2.27 23.25 13.59
CA ILE A 266 -3.66 23.31 14.06
C ILE A 266 -4.61 22.54 13.13
N GLU A 267 -4.45 22.64 11.82
CA GLU A 267 -5.33 21.95 10.86
C GLU A 267 -5.22 20.42 11.00
N THR A 268 -4.01 19.86 11.14
CA THR A 268 -3.84 18.43 11.41
C THR A 268 -4.50 18.01 12.72
N ILE A 269 -4.44 18.85 13.77
CA ILE A 269 -5.14 18.60 15.04
C ILE A 269 -6.66 18.64 14.86
N ARG A 270 -7.19 19.56 14.04
CA ARG A 270 -8.63 19.63 13.73
C ARG A 270 -9.10 18.38 13.03
N PHE A 271 -8.37 17.88 12.04
CA PHE A 271 -8.69 16.62 11.36
C PHE A 271 -8.62 15.42 12.30
N ALA A 272 -7.59 15.33 13.16
CA ALA A 272 -7.50 14.30 14.18
C ALA A 272 -8.69 14.34 15.16
N ARG A 273 -9.07 15.54 15.62
CA ARG A 273 -10.23 15.73 16.51
C ARG A 273 -11.54 15.39 15.82
N TYR A 274 -11.70 15.77 14.56
CA TYR A 274 -12.87 15.42 13.76
C TYR A 274 -13.03 13.90 13.67
N ARG A 275 -11.96 13.17 13.30
CA ARG A 275 -11.98 11.70 13.20
C ARG A 275 -12.33 11.06 14.55
N ARG A 276 -11.83 11.59 15.66
CA ARG A 276 -12.21 11.15 17.01
C ARG A 276 -13.67 11.43 17.37
N SER A 277 -14.21 12.59 16.99
CA SER A 277 -15.65 12.89 17.17
C SER A 277 -16.55 12.15 16.17
N HIS A 278 -15.92 11.48 15.20
CA HIS A 278 -16.45 10.63 14.15
C HIS A 278 -17.56 9.65 14.60
N ASP A 279 -17.60 9.27 15.89
CA ASP A 279 -18.38 8.11 16.34
C ASP A 279 -18.95 8.24 17.76
N TYR A 280 -19.64 9.34 18.04
CA TYR A 280 -20.29 9.55 19.33
C TYR A 280 -21.35 8.48 19.67
N GLU A 281 -21.99 7.84 18.69
CA GLU A 281 -23.03 6.81 18.93
C GLU A 281 -22.50 5.39 19.19
N LEU A 282 -21.20 5.14 19.04
CA LEU A 282 -20.59 3.79 19.16
C LEU A 282 -19.73 3.64 20.42
N SER A 283 -20.22 4.14 21.55
CA SER A 283 -19.57 4.17 22.88
C SER A 283 -19.10 2.80 23.44
N TYR A 284 -19.37 1.70 22.74
CA TYR A 284 -18.87 0.37 23.11
C TYR A 284 -17.75 -0.08 22.19
N TRP A 285 -16.52 0.25 22.59
CA TRP A 285 -15.26 -0.22 22.00
C TRP A 285 -15.22 -1.74 21.82
N SER A 286 -16.02 -2.49 22.59
CA SER A 286 -16.15 -3.94 22.56
C SER A 286 -16.91 -4.50 21.36
N HIS A 287 -17.69 -3.70 20.62
CA HIS A 287 -18.56 -4.21 19.56
C HIS A 287 -17.99 -4.05 18.14
N HIS A 288 -16.96 -3.22 17.94
CA HIS A 288 -16.44 -2.90 16.61
C HIS A 288 -14.90 -2.92 16.58
N PRO A 289 -14.26 -4.05 16.22
CA PRO A 289 -12.81 -4.22 16.26
C PRO A 289 -12.01 -3.17 15.46
N TRP A 290 -12.59 -2.61 14.41
CA TRP A 290 -11.96 -1.58 13.58
C TRP A 290 -11.79 -0.23 14.31
N LYS A 291 -12.60 0.06 15.33
CA LYS A 291 -12.51 1.30 16.11
C LYS A 291 -11.18 1.42 16.85
N PHE A 292 -10.65 0.30 17.32
CA PHE A 292 -9.33 0.30 17.98
C PHE A 292 -8.24 0.80 17.02
N HIS A 293 -8.29 0.41 15.75
CA HIS A 293 -7.32 0.85 14.75
C HIS A 293 -7.43 2.35 14.49
N GLU A 294 -8.65 2.84 14.24
CA GLU A 294 -8.92 4.26 13.95
C GLU A 294 -8.43 5.15 15.11
N GLU A 295 -8.79 4.80 16.35
CA GLU A 295 -8.35 5.53 17.54
C GLU A 295 -6.83 5.48 17.72
N MET A 296 -6.21 4.32 17.51
CA MET A 296 -4.75 4.19 17.57
C MET A 296 -4.07 5.09 16.53
N SER A 297 -4.59 5.13 15.31
CA SER A 297 -4.06 5.96 14.22
C SER A 297 -4.18 7.45 14.53
N VAL A 298 -5.33 7.90 15.04
CA VAL A 298 -5.55 9.29 15.48
C VAL A 298 -4.60 9.68 16.62
N HIS A 299 -4.49 8.84 17.65
CA HIS A 299 -3.59 9.10 18.77
C HIS A 299 -2.11 9.09 18.35
N ARG A 300 -1.72 8.21 17.43
CA ARG A 300 -0.38 8.19 16.84
C ARG A 300 -0.09 9.49 16.09
N ALA A 301 -1.01 9.95 15.25
CA ALA A 301 -0.87 11.20 14.52
C ALA A 301 -0.72 12.39 15.48
N LEU A 302 -1.57 12.48 16.52
CA LEU A 302 -1.45 13.51 17.56
C LEU A 302 -0.12 13.43 18.31
N ALA A 303 0.34 12.23 18.68
CA ALA A 303 1.61 12.05 19.37
C ALA A 303 2.81 12.48 18.50
N MET A 304 2.78 12.21 17.18
CA MET A 304 3.81 12.65 16.25
C MET A 304 3.88 14.18 16.12
N LEU A 305 2.73 14.87 16.14
CA LEU A 305 2.68 16.33 16.07
C LEU A 305 3.37 17.01 17.27
N PHE A 306 3.35 16.37 18.44
CA PHE A 306 3.97 16.87 19.67
C PHE A 306 5.18 16.03 20.10
N LEU A 307 5.81 15.32 19.15
CA LEU A 307 6.99 14.52 19.43
C LEU A 307 8.07 15.42 20.04
N GLY A 308 8.62 15.00 21.18
CA GLY A 308 9.65 15.77 21.89
C GLY A 308 9.17 17.08 22.51
N GLU A 309 7.87 17.24 22.81
CA GLU A 309 7.27 18.51 23.29
C GLU A 309 7.36 19.65 22.26
N GLY A 310 7.62 19.33 21.00
CA GLY A 310 7.88 20.30 19.94
C GLY A 310 9.29 20.90 19.96
N ARG A 311 10.24 20.19 20.56
CA ARG A 311 11.68 20.50 20.51
C ARG A 311 12.36 19.97 19.26
#